data_AF-A0AAV3UTZ5-F1
#
_entry.id   AF-A0AAV3UTZ5-F1
#
_cell.length_a   1.000
_cell.length_b   1.000
_cell.length_c   1.000
_cell.angle_alpha   90.00
_cell.angle_beta   90.00
_cell.angle_gamma   90.00
#
_symmetry.space_group_name_H-M   'P 1'
#
loop_
_entity.id
_entity.type
_entity.pdbx_description
1 polymer ?
#
loop_
_entity_poly.entity_id
_entity_poly.type
_entity_poly.pdbx_seq_one_letter_code
_entity_poly.pdbx_strand_id
1 'polypeptide(L)'
;MKYSLKFYRRRTLALLITGLFTAQVFGFGTDPVSSYLTQGKAVGNWSASIGNGLNYYIPLEDQQAATVRGNLTVRPDKQNAKGDALHLKWKGRKVKNEWGGNALYDSTFSLGRSNADISSVKELAALVLNIKVLRAPNALTKLTLQCKNSNKCKSEFPINTALGKLQKDQWLNVPIPLSCFDKSGQFDFSNLTGISIATQGKMEIVLANVGLAPLPDGMSGC
;
A
#
# COMPACT_ATOMS: atom_id res chain seq x y z
N MET A 1 54.49 7.25 -61.13
CA MET A 1 54.17 7.58 -59.72
C MET A 1 52.67 7.41 -59.49
N LYS A 2 52.24 6.41 -58.71
CA LYS A 2 50.86 6.28 -58.21
C LYS A 2 50.96 5.85 -56.75
N TYR A 3 50.68 6.77 -55.82
CA TYR A 3 50.61 6.49 -54.39
C TYR A 3 49.25 5.86 -54.06
N SER A 4 49.26 4.69 -53.45
CA SER A 4 48.07 4.03 -52.90
C SER A 4 47.94 4.37 -51.41
N LEU A 5 46.94 5.19 -51.06
CA LEU A 5 46.58 5.44 -49.65
C LEU A 5 45.75 4.26 -49.12
N LYS A 6 46.30 3.55 -48.13
CA LYS A 6 45.54 2.60 -47.31
C LYS A 6 44.73 3.34 -46.26
N PHE A 7 43.40 3.29 -46.37
CA PHE A 7 42.47 3.79 -45.36
C PHE A 7 42.49 2.88 -44.12
N TYR A 8 42.97 3.41 -43.00
CA TYR A 8 42.92 2.73 -41.70
C TYR A 8 41.58 3.01 -41.03
N ARG A 9 40.67 2.02 -41.06
CA ARG A 9 39.35 2.10 -40.44
C ARG A 9 39.49 1.95 -38.93
N ARG A 10 39.62 3.07 -38.20
CA ARG A 10 39.53 3.11 -36.72
C ARG A 10 38.16 2.57 -36.30
N ARG A 11 38.13 1.41 -35.66
CA ARG A 11 36.95 0.89 -34.96
C ARG A 11 36.91 1.54 -33.59
N THR A 12 36.09 2.57 -33.43
CA THR A 12 35.78 3.16 -32.12
C THR A 12 34.88 2.18 -31.38
N LEU A 13 35.40 1.54 -30.32
CA LEU A 13 34.65 0.65 -29.44
C LEU A 13 33.77 1.53 -28.54
N ALA A 14 32.48 1.65 -28.85
CA ALA A 14 31.53 2.31 -27.98
C ALA A 14 31.22 1.38 -26.79
N LEU A 15 31.75 1.70 -25.61
CA LEU A 15 31.37 1.06 -24.35
C LEU A 15 29.94 1.50 -24.01
N LEU A 16 28.96 0.65 -24.33
CA LEU A 16 27.59 0.77 -23.84
C LEU A 16 27.58 0.44 -22.35
N ILE A 17 27.65 1.46 -21.50
CA ILE A 17 27.39 1.33 -20.07
C ILE A 17 25.87 1.15 -19.92
N THR A 18 25.42 -0.11 -19.95
CA THR A 18 24.06 -0.46 -19.56
C THR A 18 23.93 -0.22 -18.06
N GLY A 19 23.35 0.91 -17.68
CA GLY A 19 22.97 1.21 -16.30
C GLY A 19 22.03 0.12 -15.79
N LEU A 20 22.53 -0.73 -14.90
CA LEU A 20 21.72 -1.69 -14.15
C LEU A 20 20.86 -0.89 -13.17
N PHE A 21 19.59 -0.68 -13.52
CA PHE A 21 18.58 -0.28 -12.54
C PHE A 21 18.42 -1.45 -11.55
N THR A 22 19.06 -1.35 -10.39
CA THR A 22 18.86 -2.28 -9.30
C THR A 22 17.44 -2.09 -8.77
N ALA A 23 16.56 -3.07 -9.01
CA ALA A 23 15.28 -3.12 -8.33
C ALA A 23 15.55 -3.25 -6.83
N GLN A 24 15.23 -2.22 -6.05
CA GLN A 24 15.33 -2.31 -4.59
C GLN A 24 14.36 -3.40 -4.10
N VAL A 25 14.93 -4.47 -3.55
CA VAL A 25 14.15 -5.54 -2.93
C VAL A 25 13.83 -5.11 -1.51
N PHE A 26 12.56 -4.81 -1.24
CA PHE A 26 12.07 -4.59 0.11
C PHE A 26 11.87 -5.95 0.79
N GLY A 27 12.68 -6.25 1.80
CA GLY A 27 12.49 -7.41 2.65
C GLY A 27 11.50 -7.09 3.76
N PHE A 28 10.35 -7.78 3.78
CA PHE A 28 9.39 -7.70 4.88
C PHE A 28 9.73 -8.78 5.91
N GLY A 29 10.06 -8.34 7.12
CA GLY A 29 10.41 -9.23 8.23
C GLY A 29 9.18 -9.69 9.02
N THR A 30 9.44 -10.13 10.24
CA THR A 30 8.41 -10.53 11.23
C THR A 30 8.39 -9.62 12.45
N ASP A 31 9.18 -8.54 12.45
CA ASP A 31 9.17 -7.55 13.53
C ASP A 31 7.84 -6.79 13.49
N PRO A 32 6.98 -6.86 14.53
CA PRO A 32 5.67 -6.24 14.52
C PRO A 32 5.70 -4.70 14.63
N VAL A 33 6.86 -4.09 14.89
CA VAL A 33 7.04 -2.62 14.86
C VAL A 33 7.18 -2.12 13.43
N SER A 34 7.91 -2.84 12.58
CA SER A 34 8.16 -2.47 11.18
C SER A 34 7.35 -3.27 10.17
N SER A 35 6.79 -4.42 10.53
CA SER A 35 6.02 -5.30 9.64
C SER A 35 4.62 -5.50 10.21
N TYR A 36 3.61 -5.23 9.40
CA TYR A 36 2.20 -5.16 9.83
C TYR A 36 1.36 -6.26 9.19
N LEU A 37 1.64 -6.55 7.92
CA LEU A 37 1.14 -7.69 7.18
C LEU A 37 2.32 -8.31 6.42
N THR A 38 2.53 -9.61 6.57
CA THR A 38 3.57 -10.35 5.83
C THR A 38 2.94 -11.62 5.26
N GLN A 39 3.16 -11.89 3.98
CA GLN A 39 2.59 -13.05 3.27
C GLN A 39 1.07 -13.18 3.48
N GLY A 40 0.35 -12.06 3.36
CA GLY A 40 -1.10 -12.00 3.51
C GLY A 40 -1.61 -12.25 4.94
N LYS A 41 -0.74 -12.30 5.96
CA LYS A 41 -1.11 -12.54 7.36
C LYS A 41 -0.67 -11.37 8.23
N ALA A 42 -1.50 -10.99 9.19
CA ALA A 42 -1.13 -9.94 10.14
C ALA A 42 0.02 -10.43 11.03
N VAL A 43 0.96 -9.53 11.35
CA VAL A 43 2.18 -9.87 12.10
C VAL A 43 1.96 -9.61 13.60
N GLY A 44 2.34 -10.56 14.46
CA GLY A 44 2.30 -10.37 15.92
C GLY A 44 0.90 -10.02 16.45
N ASN A 45 0.77 -8.86 17.08
CA ASN A 45 -0.49 -8.37 17.65
C ASN A 45 -1.30 -7.47 16.70
N TRP A 46 -0.92 -7.41 15.41
CA TRP A 46 -1.76 -6.82 14.39
C TRP A 46 -2.92 -7.76 14.06
N SER A 47 -4.08 -7.17 13.79
CA SER A 47 -5.28 -7.88 13.34
C SER A 47 -5.78 -7.26 12.05
N ALA A 48 -6.18 -8.11 11.09
CA ALA A 48 -6.78 -7.67 9.85
C ALA A 48 -8.31 -7.71 9.97
N SER A 49 -8.98 -6.66 9.51
CA SER A 49 -10.43 -6.59 9.44
C SER A 49 -10.90 -5.82 8.21
N ILE A 50 -12.19 -5.95 7.89
CA ILE A 50 -12.88 -5.08 6.96
C ILE A 50 -14.09 -4.42 7.61
N GLY A 51 -14.57 -3.34 7.03
CA GLY A 51 -15.76 -2.66 7.52
C GLY A 51 -16.39 -1.74 6.50
N ASN A 52 -17.59 -1.26 6.83
CA ASN A 52 -18.31 -0.17 6.16
C ASN A 52 -19.36 0.43 7.12
N GLY A 53 -20.23 1.30 6.61
CA GLY A 53 -21.30 1.94 7.38
C GLY A 53 -22.31 1.02 8.05
N LEU A 54 -22.39 -0.27 7.67
CA LEU A 54 -23.31 -1.24 8.29
C LEU A 54 -22.65 -2.08 9.38
N ASN A 55 -21.35 -2.33 9.26
CA ASN A 55 -20.54 -2.95 10.29
C ASN A 55 -19.10 -2.47 10.12
N TYR A 56 -18.58 -1.76 11.11
CA TYR A 56 -17.26 -1.13 11.07
C TYR A 56 -16.11 -2.12 11.34
N TYR A 57 -16.41 -3.31 11.86
CA TYR A 57 -15.41 -4.32 12.19
C TYR A 57 -15.91 -5.74 11.90
N ILE A 58 -15.34 -6.34 10.87
CA ILE A 58 -15.51 -7.74 10.51
C ILE A 58 -14.09 -8.32 10.45
N PRO A 59 -13.67 -9.15 11.42
CA PRO A 59 -12.34 -9.74 11.41
C PRO A 59 -12.17 -10.64 10.18
N LEU A 60 -10.93 -10.76 9.71
CA LEU A 60 -10.60 -11.80 8.73
C LEU A 60 -10.47 -13.14 9.46
N GLU A 61 -11.29 -14.11 9.05
CA GLU A 61 -11.20 -15.51 9.47
C GLU A 61 -10.59 -16.29 8.31
N ASP A 62 -9.50 -17.02 8.54
CA ASP A 62 -8.76 -17.74 7.50
C ASP A 62 -8.48 -16.89 6.25
N GLN A 63 -8.03 -15.64 6.47
CA GLN A 63 -7.73 -14.64 5.42
C GLN A 63 -8.95 -14.26 4.55
N GLN A 64 -10.16 -14.46 5.07
CA GLN A 64 -11.42 -14.21 4.37
C GLN A 64 -12.35 -13.32 5.17
N ALA A 65 -13.04 -12.43 4.48
CA ALA A 65 -14.16 -11.68 5.02
C ALA A 65 -15.00 -11.07 3.89
N ALA A 66 -16.26 -10.77 4.17
CA ALA A 66 -17.11 -9.98 3.28
C ALA A 66 -17.93 -8.97 4.09
N THR A 67 -17.96 -7.71 3.65
CA THR A 67 -18.88 -6.74 4.25
C THR A 67 -20.33 -7.12 3.96
N VAL A 68 -21.24 -6.62 4.78
CA VAL A 68 -22.68 -6.73 4.52
C VAL A 68 -22.98 -6.22 3.10
N ARG A 69 -23.76 -6.98 2.33
CA ARG A 69 -24.03 -6.77 0.88
C ARG A 69 -22.80 -6.90 -0.05
N GLY A 70 -21.68 -7.42 0.46
CA GLY A 70 -20.48 -7.77 -0.30
C GLY A 70 -19.86 -6.59 -1.04
N ASN A 71 -19.85 -5.41 -0.41
CA ASN A 71 -19.26 -4.21 -1.04
C ASN A 71 -17.74 -4.24 -1.05
N LEU A 72 -17.15 -4.91 -0.06
CA LEU A 72 -15.75 -5.30 0.02
C LEU A 72 -15.69 -6.78 0.36
N THR A 73 -14.89 -7.54 -0.38
CA THR A 73 -14.56 -8.93 -0.04
C THR A 73 -13.05 -9.12 -0.02
N VAL A 74 -12.58 -9.94 0.92
CA VAL A 74 -11.20 -10.38 1.02
C VAL A 74 -11.16 -11.90 0.92
N ARG A 75 -10.21 -12.43 0.15
CA ARG A 75 -9.94 -13.86 0.03
C ARG A 75 -8.43 -14.12 -0.06
N PRO A 76 -7.93 -15.33 0.25
CA PRO A 76 -6.55 -15.70 0.00
C PRO A 76 -6.26 -15.69 -1.50
N ASP A 77 -5.06 -15.25 -1.85
CA ASP A 77 -4.50 -15.25 -3.20
C ASP A 77 -3.03 -15.68 -3.12
N LYS A 78 -2.26 -15.46 -4.20
CA LYS A 78 -0.85 -15.76 -4.28
C LYS A 78 -0.03 -14.64 -4.92
N GLN A 79 1.12 -14.38 -4.33
CA GLN A 79 2.30 -13.79 -4.92
C GLN A 79 3.27 -14.89 -5.35
N ASN A 80 3.77 -15.67 -4.39
CA ASN A 80 4.73 -16.76 -4.61
C ASN A 80 4.11 -18.14 -4.26
N ALA A 81 3.36 -18.21 -3.16
CA ALA A 81 2.72 -19.41 -2.64
C ALA A 81 1.22 -19.20 -2.39
N LYS A 82 0.43 -20.27 -2.35
CA LYS A 82 -1.01 -20.14 -2.05
C LYS A 82 -1.20 -19.58 -0.63
N GLY A 83 -2.00 -18.52 -0.50
CA GLY A 83 -2.32 -17.90 0.78
C GLY A 83 -1.25 -16.93 1.28
N ASP A 84 -0.25 -16.59 0.47
CA ASP A 84 0.76 -15.58 0.81
C ASP A 84 0.35 -14.15 0.38
N ALA A 85 -0.89 -13.98 -0.06
CA ALA A 85 -1.47 -12.67 -0.38
C ALA A 85 -2.98 -12.64 -0.14
N LEU A 86 -3.53 -11.43 -0.08
CA LEU A 86 -4.95 -11.16 0.08
C LEU A 86 -5.50 -10.51 -1.20
N HIS A 87 -6.54 -11.09 -1.81
CA HIS A 87 -7.30 -10.46 -2.88
C HIS A 87 -8.42 -9.61 -2.29
N LEU A 88 -8.31 -8.29 -2.44
CA LEU A 88 -9.29 -7.32 -1.96
C LEU A 88 -10.06 -6.72 -3.13
N LYS A 89 -11.39 -6.81 -3.05
CA LYS A 89 -12.29 -6.36 -4.12
C LYS A 89 -13.37 -5.43 -3.58
N TRP A 90 -13.24 -4.15 -3.89
CA TRP A 90 -14.28 -3.13 -3.68
C TRP A 90 -15.21 -3.08 -4.90
N LYS A 91 -16.51 -3.26 -4.67
CA LYS A 91 -17.54 -3.20 -5.72
C LYS A 91 -18.10 -1.80 -5.94
N GLY A 92 -17.89 -0.88 -5.00
CA GLY A 92 -18.40 0.50 -5.05
C GLY A 92 -19.93 0.60 -5.15
N ARG A 93 -20.65 -0.36 -4.56
CA ARG A 93 -22.10 -0.32 -4.43
C ARG A 93 -22.47 0.86 -3.53
N LYS A 94 -23.55 1.55 -3.87
CA LYS A 94 -24.14 2.59 -3.05
C LYS A 94 -25.49 2.12 -2.56
N VAL A 95 -25.77 2.34 -1.28
CA VAL A 95 -27.10 2.14 -0.69
C VAL A 95 -27.59 3.51 -0.30
N LYS A 96 -28.70 3.97 -0.90
CA LYS A 96 -29.26 5.27 -0.56
C LYS A 96 -29.76 5.25 0.88
N ASN A 97 -29.36 6.23 1.69
CA ASN A 97 -30.04 6.54 2.95
C ASN A 97 -31.25 7.45 2.69
N GLU A 98 -32.01 7.75 3.74
CA GLU A 98 -33.21 8.61 3.70
C GLU A 98 -32.95 10.02 3.15
N TRP A 99 -31.68 10.45 3.16
CA TRP A 99 -31.22 11.76 2.72
C TRP A 99 -30.52 11.72 1.34
N GLY A 100 -30.62 10.60 0.61
CA GLY A 100 -30.01 10.43 -0.72
C GLY A 100 -28.48 10.19 -0.73
N GLY A 101 -27.85 10.17 0.45
CA GLY A 101 -26.44 9.83 0.63
C GLY A 101 -26.17 8.32 0.60
N ASN A 102 -24.89 7.92 0.62
CA ASN A 102 -24.51 6.50 0.66
C ASN A 102 -24.41 5.99 2.11
N ALA A 103 -25.37 5.16 2.54
CA ALA A 103 -25.41 4.53 3.85
C ALA A 103 -24.21 3.61 4.14
N LEU A 104 -23.52 3.13 3.09
CA LEU A 104 -22.34 2.28 3.28
C LEU A 104 -21.07 3.07 3.63
N TYR A 105 -21.06 4.41 3.46
CA TYR A 105 -19.84 5.21 3.53
C TYR A 105 -18.68 4.56 2.74
N ASP A 106 -17.45 4.70 3.22
CA ASP A 106 -16.29 4.01 2.67
C ASP A 106 -16.33 2.55 3.12
N SER A 107 -15.96 1.63 2.22
CA SER A 107 -15.59 0.28 2.62
C SER A 107 -14.09 0.22 2.82
N THR A 108 -13.67 -0.41 3.91
CA THR A 108 -12.33 -0.26 4.45
C THR A 108 -11.71 -1.62 4.71
N PHE A 109 -10.45 -1.80 4.35
CA PHE A 109 -9.57 -2.84 4.89
C PHE A 109 -8.65 -2.20 5.92
N SER A 110 -8.52 -2.83 7.08
CA SER A 110 -7.78 -2.29 8.22
C SER A 110 -6.82 -3.31 8.80
N LEU A 111 -5.65 -2.83 9.20
CA LEU A 111 -4.73 -3.47 10.13
C LEU A 111 -4.81 -2.68 11.43
N GLY A 112 -5.15 -3.33 12.55
CA GLY A 112 -5.27 -2.69 13.86
C GLY A 112 -4.43 -3.39 14.93
N ARG A 113 -3.89 -2.61 15.87
CA ARG A 113 -3.03 -3.04 16.99
C ARG A 113 -3.23 -2.08 18.18
N SER A 114 -2.84 -2.51 19.39
CA SER A 114 -2.90 -1.69 20.62
C SER A 114 -2.02 -0.42 20.59
N ASN A 115 -0.76 -0.51 20.15
CA ASN A 115 0.24 0.57 20.10
C ASN A 115 1.56 0.14 19.42
N ALA A 116 2.12 0.92 18.50
CA ALA A 116 3.47 0.76 17.95
C ALA A 116 4.18 2.13 17.92
N ASP A 117 5.41 2.19 18.45
CA ASP A 117 6.24 3.41 18.39
C ASP A 117 7.12 3.37 17.14
N ILE A 118 6.87 4.32 16.24
CA ILE A 118 7.62 4.51 14.99
C ILE A 118 8.18 5.93 14.88
N SER A 119 8.25 6.65 16.00
CA SER A 119 8.66 8.05 16.04
C SER A 119 10.11 8.26 15.59
N SER A 120 11.01 7.33 15.91
CA SER A 120 12.43 7.37 15.57
C SER A 120 12.73 7.31 14.07
N VAL A 121 11.78 6.82 13.26
CA VAL A 121 11.95 6.61 11.81
C VAL A 121 11.05 7.48 10.96
N LYS A 122 10.32 8.43 11.56
CA LYS A 122 9.36 9.31 10.88
C LYS A 122 9.93 9.98 9.61
N GLU A 123 11.15 10.51 9.68
CA GLU A 123 11.78 11.22 8.56
C GLU A 123 12.64 10.30 7.66
N LEU A 124 12.82 9.04 8.06
CA LEU A 124 13.76 8.09 7.44
C LEU A 124 13.05 6.91 6.75
N ALA A 125 11.76 6.72 6.98
CA ALA A 125 11.01 5.56 6.50
C ALA A 125 9.77 5.94 5.70
N ALA A 126 9.37 4.99 4.84
CA ALA A 126 8.09 4.98 4.16
C ALA A 126 7.25 3.80 4.64
N LEU A 127 5.93 4.00 4.68
CA LEU A 127 4.97 2.89 4.67
C LEU A 127 4.93 2.31 3.26
N VAL A 128 5.33 1.05 3.12
CA VAL A 128 5.37 0.32 1.85
C VAL A 128 4.20 -0.64 1.77
N LEU A 129 3.43 -0.53 0.68
CA LEU A 129 2.44 -1.50 0.27
C LEU A 129 3.01 -2.36 -0.85
N ASN A 130 3.20 -3.65 -0.62
CA ASN A 130 3.52 -4.60 -1.68
C ASN A 130 2.22 -5.13 -2.29
N ILE A 131 1.89 -4.60 -3.47
CA ILE A 131 0.58 -4.79 -4.10
C ILE A 131 0.69 -5.12 -5.58
N LYS A 132 -0.38 -5.73 -6.09
CA LYS A 132 -0.69 -5.84 -7.51
C LYS A 132 -2.06 -5.23 -7.76
N VAL A 133 -2.14 -4.24 -8.65
CA VAL A 133 -3.41 -3.59 -8.99
C VAL A 133 -4.09 -4.35 -10.13
N LEU A 134 -5.26 -4.93 -9.86
CA LEU A 134 -6.10 -5.59 -10.89
C LEU A 134 -7.10 -4.59 -11.49
N ARG A 135 -7.59 -3.65 -10.67
CA ARG A 135 -8.44 -2.54 -11.09
C ARG A 135 -8.08 -1.28 -10.32
N ALA A 136 -7.62 -0.28 -11.05
CA ALA A 136 -7.36 1.05 -10.50
C ALA A 136 -8.63 1.63 -9.85
N PRO A 137 -8.48 2.44 -8.78
CA PRO A 137 -9.62 3.04 -8.12
C PRO A 137 -10.35 4.01 -9.06
N ASN A 138 -11.68 3.98 -9.05
CA ASN A 138 -12.51 4.94 -9.80
C ASN A 138 -13.13 6.05 -8.92
N ALA A 139 -12.72 6.11 -7.66
CA ALA A 139 -13.12 7.14 -6.70
C ALA A 139 -11.93 7.45 -5.78
N LEU A 140 -12.08 8.47 -4.94
CA LEU A 140 -11.10 8.79 -3.92
C LEU A 140 -10.79 7.55 -3.09
N THR A 141 -9.50 7.24 -2.97
CA THR A 141 -8.99 6.13 -2.17
C THR A 141 -7.97 6.70 -1.22
N LYS A 142 -8.15 6.40 0.06
CA LYS A 142 -7.35 6.96 1.14
C LYS A 142 -6.59 5.86 1.84
N LEU A 143 -5.31 6.13 2.11
CA LEU A 143 -4.52 5.42 3.09
C LEU A 143 -4.57 6.21 4.38
N THR A 144 -4.93 5.58 5.48
CA THR A 144 -5.10 6.24 6.78
C THR A 144 -4.20 5.60 7.81
N LEU A 145 -3.45 6.43 8.53
CA LEU A 145 -2.82 6.06 9.79
C LEU A 145 -3.71 6.53 10.95
N GLN A 146 -3.81 5.71 11.99
CA GLN A 146 -4.50 6.04 13.24
C GLN A 146 -3.56 5.83 14.42
N CYS A 147 -3.65 6.70 15.42
CA CYS A 147 -2.91 6.64 16.66
C CYS A 147 -3.84 6.64 17.88
N LYS A 148 -3.29 6.25 19.04
CA LYS A 148 -3.97 6.31 20.36
C LYS A 148 -5.35 5.63 20.41
N ASN A 149 -5.66 4.71 19.50
CA ASN A 149 -7.00 4.11 19.35
C ASN A 149 -8.13 5.16 19.26
N SER A 150 -7.84 6.33 18.68
CA SER A 150 -8.76 7.47 18.66
C SER A 150 -9.01 7.99 17.26
N ASN A 151 -10.28 8.20 16.91
CA ASN A 151 -10.66 8.84 15.64
C ASN A 151 -10.22 10.31 15.54
N LYS A 152 -9.78 10.91 16.66
CA LYS A 152 -9.19 12.26 16.70
C LYS A 152 -7.70 12.25 16.35
N CYS A 153 -7.04 11.10 16.44
CA CYS A 153 -5.63 10.92 16.15
C CYS A 153 -5.53 10.07 14.88
N LYS A 154 -5.77 10.69 13.72
CA LYS A 154 -5.66 10.03 12.42
C LYS A 154 -5.13 10.99 11.37
N SER A 155 -4.47 10.43 10.37
CA SER A 155 -3.98 11.15 9.22
C SER A 155 -4.30 10.40 7.94
N GLU A 156 -4.79 11.12 6.94
CA GLU A 156 -5.28 10.55 5.69
C GLU A 156 -4.43 11.06 4.52
N PHE A 157 -3.93 10.12 3.71
CA PHE A 157 -3.20 10.41 2.50
C PHE A 157 -3.94 9.84 1.28
N PRO A 158 -4.30 10.67 0.27
CA PRO A 158 -4.96 10.17 -0.93
C PRO A 158 -3.97 9.39 -1.79
N ILE A 159 -4.29 8.13 -2.09
CA ILE A 159 -3.44 7.24 -2.90
C ILE A 159 -4.03 6.91 -4.28
N ASN A 160 -5.21 7.44 -4.62
CA ASN A 160 -5.88 7.14 -5.89
C ASN A 160 -5.02 7.46 -7.12
N THR A 161 -4.30 8.58 -7.12
CA THR A 161 -3.42 8.96 -8.24
C THR A 161 -2.20 8.04 -8.33
N ALA A 162 -1.61 7.67 -7.19
CA ALA A 162 -0.48 6.73 -7.16
C ALA A 162 -0.91 5.37 -7.72
N LEU A 163 -2.00 4.80 -7.19
CA LEU A 163 -2.56 3.52 -7.64
C LEU A 163 -3.02 3.55 -9.11
N GLY A 164 -3.55 4.68 -9.58
CA GLY A 164 -4.02 4.85 -10.96
C GLY A 164 -2.90 4.88 -12.01
N LYS A 165 -1.66 5.19 -11.61
CA LYS A 165 -0.48 5.21 -12.48
C LYS A 165 0.26 3.88 -12.53
N LEU A 166 -0.04 2.95 -11.63
CA LEU A 166 0.62 1.65 -11.58
C LEU A 166 0.24 0.80 -12.80
N GLN A 167 1.21 0.04 -13.30
CA GLN A 167 0.93 -0.98 -14.31
C GLN A 167 0.01 -2.04 -13.71
N LYS A 168 -1.06 -2.38 -14.42
CA LYS A 168 -1.98 -3.43 -13.99
C LYS A 168 -1.28 -4.79 -14.00
N ASP A 169 -1.75 -5.68 -13.13
CA ASP A 169 -1.34 -7.08 -13.07
C ASP A 169 0.15 -7.31 -12.76
N GLN A 170 0.86 -6.28 -12.31
CA GLN A 170 2.25 -6.35 -11.87
C GLN A 170 2.40 -6.11 -10.36
N TRP A 171 3.30 -6.86 -9.73
CA TRP A 171 3.69 -6.64 -8.35
C TRP A 171 4.62 -5.44 -8.25
N LEU A 172 4.25 -4.49 -7.40
CA LEU A 172 4.99 -3.27 -7.17
C LEU A 172 5.03 -2.97 -5.67
N ASN A 173 6.11 -2.32 -5.25
CA ASN A 173 6.21 -1.73 -3.94
C ASN A 173 5.83 -0.26 -4.06
N VAL A 174 4.81 0.14 -3.31
CA VAL A 174 4.34 1.53 -3.27
C VAL A 174 4.79 2.13 -1.93
N PRO A 175 5.91 2.85 -1.90
CA PRO A 175 6.34 3.59 -0.72
C PRO A 175 5.55 4.90 -0.58
N ILE A 176 5.06 5.17 0.63
CA ILE A 176 4.47 6.45 1.04
C ILE A 176 5.30 6.97 2.22
N PRO A 177 6.06 8.07 2.06
CA PRO A 177 6.84 8.66 3.14
C PRO A 177 5.99 8.89 4.39
N LEU A 178 6.52 8.58 5.58
CA LEU A 178 5.78 8.79 6.82
C LEU A 178 5.46 10.27 7.07
N SER A 179 6.32 11.18 6.62
CA SER A 179 6.09 12.64 6.68
C SER A 179 4.80 13.09 5.97
N CYS A 180 4.32 12.33 4.97
CA CYS A 180 3.04 12.58 4.29
C CYS A 180 1.81 12.47 5.19
N PHE A 181 1.98 11.85 6.37
CA PHE A 181 0.95 11.73 7.39
C PHE A 181 1.07 12.79 8.49
N ASP A 182 2.05 13.70 8.43
CA ASP A 182 2.26 14.73 9.46
C ASP A 182 1.96 16.16 9.00
N LYS A 183 1.12 16.33 7.97
CA LYS A 183 0.85 17.65 7.37
C LYS A 183 0.36 18.72 8.36
N SER A 184 -0.26 18.32 9.46
CA SER A 184 -0.76 19.22 10.49
C SER A 184 0.07 19.23 11.78
N GLY A 185 1.14 18.43 11.87
CA GLY A 185 1.96 18.25 13.08
C GLY A 185 1.25 17.52 14.23
N GLN A 186 0.05 16.95 13.99
CA GLN A 186 -0.83 16.43 15.03
C GLN A 186 -0.82 14.89 15.12
N PHE A 187 -0.17 14.21 14.19
CA PHE A 187 -0.12 12.76 14.21
C PHE A 187 0.93 12.27 15.20
N ASP A 188 0.54 11.37 16.10
CA ASP A 188 1.45 10.83 17.10
C ASP A 188 2.09 9.51 16.62
N PHE A 189 3.32 9.62 16.10
CA PHE A 189 4.10 8.48 15.65
C PHE A 189 4.58 7.57 16.78
N SER A 190 4.54 8.00 18.04
CA SER A 190 4.91 7.15 19.19
C SER A 190 3.84 6.12 19.53
N ASN A 191 2.64 6.25 18.96
CA ASN A 191 1.51 5.40 19.29
C ASN A 191 0.63 5.12 18.07
N LEU A 192 1.21 4.52 17.03
CA LEU A 192 0.48 3.98 15.88
C LEU A 192 -0.40 2.81 16.32
N THR A 193 -1.69 2.85 15.98
CA THR A 193 -2.67 1.82 16.35
C THR A 193 -3.43 1.26 15.15
N GLY A 194 -3.38 1.92 13.99
CA GLY A 194 -4.12 1.45 12.83
C GLY A 194 -3.56 1.94 11.50
N ILE A 195 -3.72 1.09 10.49
CA ILE A 195 -3.43 1.39 9.09
C ILE A 195 -4.64 0.92 8.29
N SER A 196 -5.19 1.74 7.41
CA SER A 196 -6.35 1.32 6.63
C SER A 196 -6.37 1.90 5.22
N ILE A 197 -6.99 1.15 4.30
CA ILE A 197 -7.25 1.56 2.92
C ILE A 197 -8.76 1.61 2.74
N ALA A 198 -9.28 2.77 2.37
CA ALA A 198 -10.70 3.05 2.30
C ALA A 198 -11.10 3.68 0.95
N THR A 199 -12.23 3.24 0.39
CA THR A 199 -12.87 3.90 -0.76
C THR A 199 -14.36 3.58 -0.85
N GLN A 200 -15.14 4.49 -1.43
CA GLN A 200 -16.54 4.24 -1.86
C GLN A 200 -16.63 3.68 -3.28
N GLY A 201 -15.52 3.70 -4.02
CA GLY A 201 -15.46 3.32 -5.42
C GLY A 201 -15.25 1.84 -5.65
N LYS A 202 -15.10 1.50 -6.93
CA LYS A 202 -14.57 0.23 -7.39
C LYS A 202 -13.04 0.29 -7.32
N MET A 203 -12.45 -0.75 -6.77
CA MET A 203 -11.00 -0.96 -6.70
C MET A 203 -10.77 -2.46 -6.53
N GLU A 204 -9.70 -2.98 -7.12
CA GLU A 204 -9.34 -4.39 -6.96
C GLU A 204 -7.82 -4.51 -6.92
N ILE A 205 -7.31 -5.03 -5.81
CA ILE A 205 -5.87 -5.21 -5.59
C ILE A 205 -5.61 -6.58 -4.98
N VAL A 206 -4.39 -7.06 -5.15
CA VAL A 206 -3.83 -8.15 -4.35
C VAL A 206 -2.75 -7.54 -3.47
N LEU A 207 -2.80 -7.81 -2.16
CA LEU A 207 -1.91 -7.25 -1.15
C LEU A 207 -1.16 -8.39 -0.46
N ALA A 208 0.15 -8.42 -0.56
CA ALA A 208 0.96 -9.43 0.10
C ALA A 208 1.58 -8.92 1.41
N ASN A 209 2.13 -7.70 1.39
CA ASN A 209 2.87 -7.16 2.52
C ASN A 209 2.57 -5.69 2.78
N VAL A 210 2.61 -5.30 4.06
CA VAL A 210 2.48 -3.93 4.55
C VAL A 210 3.48 -3.75 5.68
N GLY A 211 4.36 -2.75 5.57
CA GLY A 211 5.41 -2.52 6.55
C GLY A 211 6.17 -1.22 6.30
N LEU A 212 7.09 -0.89 7.18
CA LEU A 212 8.04 0.19 7.04
C LEU A 212 9.29 -0.29 6.31
N ALA A 213 9.82 0.59 5.47
CA ALA A 213 11.14 0.42 4.89
C ALA A 213 11.86 1.76 4.84
N PRO A 214 13.20 1.77 4.72
CA PRO A 214 13.95 2.99 4.47
C PRO A 214 13.39 3.76 3.28
N LEU A 215 13.39 5.09 3.41
CA LEU A 215 12.99 5.98 2.33
C LEU A 215 13.94 5.75 1.12
N PRO A 216 13.42 5.52 -0.10
CA PRO A 216 14.26 5.35 -1.27
C PRO A 216 15.13 6.58 -1.54
N ASP A 217 16.36 6.37 -2.01
CA ASP A 217 17.28 7.46 -2.36
C ASP A 217 16.64 8.42 -3.37
N GLY A 218 16.71 9.72 -3.10
CA GLY A 218 16.14 10.76 -3.94
C GLY A 218 14.63 10.97 -3.79
N MET A 219 13.93 10.18 -2.97
CA MET A 219 12.58 10.49 -2.53
C MET A 219 12.64 11.50 -1.38
N SER A 220 12.12 12.71 -1.57
CA SER A 220 11.89 13.64 -0.46
C SER A 220 10.58 13.30 0.24
N GLY A 221 10.50 13.62 1.53
CA GLY A 221 9.22 13.61 2.25
C GLY A 221 8.18 14.53 1.58
N CYS A 222 6.92 14.32 1.98
CA CYS A 222 5.96 15.42 2.00
C CYS A 222 6.24 16.31 3.23
#